data_AF-A0A7W6F463-F1
#
_entry.id   AF-A0A7W6F463-F1
#
_cell.length_a   1.000
_cell.length_b   1.000
_cell.length_c   1.000
_cell.angle_alpha   90.00
_cell.angle_beta   90.00
_cell.angle_gamma   90.00
#
_symmetry.space_group_name_H-M   'P 1'
#
loop_
_entity.id
_entity.type
_entity.pdbx_description
1 polymer ?
#
loop_
_entity_poly.entity_id
_entity_poly.type
_entity_poly.pdbx_seq_one_letter_code
_entity_poly.pdbx_strand_id
1 'polypeptide(L)'
;MQKPEDSYRRRLQRDVPTGIAAFLCLIALLLPTIGVTTLLVEGPHLEARGHPLYWLLLGLPAIWSWRMMDYTPGALRTIRPTLFATPFLAAAVLIAAHVSGRDMVAYRVMFLSTVVICTVGGFLYNRSLLAREGAGD
;
A
#
# COMPACT_ATOMS: atom_id res chain seq x y z
N MET A 1 15.76 -31.86 -10.49
CA MET A 1 16.03 -31.19 -9.19
C MET A 1 15.28 -29.87 -9.19
N GLN A 2 14.30 -29.70 -8.31
CA GLN A 2 13.54 -28.47 -8.18
C GLN A 2 14.38 -27.47 -7.38
N LYS A 3 14.59 -26.24 -7.89
CA LYS A 3 15.41 -25.26 -7.18
C LYS A 3 14.72 -24.90 -5.85
N PRO A 4 15.47 -24.77 -4.73
CA PRO A 4 14.90 -24.45 -3.42
C PRO A 4 14.06 -23.15 -3.44
N GLU A 5 14.42 -22.18 -4.28
CA GLU A 5 13.67 -20.93 -4.51
C GLU A 5 12.25 -21.17 -5.05
N ASP A 6 12.07 -22.15 -5.97
CA ASP A 6 10.75 -22.48 -6.53
C ASP A 6 9.83 -23.13 -5.50
N SER A 7 10.41 -23.87 -4.55
CA SER A 7 9.67 -24.45 -3.42
C SER A 7 9.21 -23.37 -2.45
N TYR A 8 10.09 -22.40 -2.15
CA TYR A 8 9.78 -21.28 -1.27
C TYR A 8 8.66 -20.39 -1.83
N ARG A 9 8.77 -19.99 -3.10
CA ARG A 9 7.76 -19.16 -3.77
C ARG A 9 6.38 -19.83 -3.79
N ARG A 10 6.31 -21.15 -4.01
CA ARG A 10 5.04 -21.90 -3.96
C ARG A 10 4.44 -21.96 -2.56
N ARG A 11 5.27 -22.07 -1.51
CA ARG A 11 4.81 -22.01 -0.11
C ARG A 11 4.23 -20.63 0.20
N LEU A 12 4.88 -19.56 -0.27
CA LEU A 12 4.43 -18.19 -0.17
C LEU A 12 3.08 -17.94 -0.86
N GLN A 13 2.90 -18.44 -2.08
CA GLN A 13 1.64 -18.32 -2.81
C GLN A 13 0.48 -19.05 -2.15
N ARG A 14 0.76 -20.09 -1.36
CA ARG A 14 -0.24 -20.85 -0.60
C ARG A 14 -0.52 -20.26 0.78
N ASP A 15 0.32 -19.35 1.25
CA ASP A 15 0.17 -18.72 2.56
C ASP A 15 -0.90 -17.62 2.53
N VAL A 16 -2.12 -17.98 2.90
CA VAL A 16 -3.27 -17.09 3.02
C VAL A 16 -2.95 -15.79 3.79
N PRO A 17 -2.29 -15.82 4.98
CA PRO A 17 -2.00 -14.59 5.69
C PRO A 17 -1.02 -13.67 4.94
N THR A 18 -0.04 -14.20 4.21
CA THR A 18 0.83 -13.37 3.35
C THR A 18 0.02 -12.69 2.24
N GLY A 19 -0.83 -13.45 1.54
CA GLY A 19 -1.67 -12.91 0.46
C GLY A 19 -2.61 -11.81 0.95
N ILE A 20 -3.29 -12.02 2.08
CA ILE A 20 -4.18 -11.00 2.66
C ILE A 20 -3.38 -9.80 3.16
N ALA A 21 -2.23 -9.99 3.80
CA ALA A 21 -1.40 -8.87 4.26
C ALA A 21 -0.90 -8.02 3.08
N ALA A 22 -0.49 -8.64 1.97
CA ALA A 22 -0.11 -7.93 0.75
C ALA A 22 -1.31 -7.16 0.17
N PHE A 23 -2.48 -7.79 0.07
CA PHE A 23 -3.70 -7.13 -0.42
C PHE A 23 -4.12 -5.93 0.44
N LEU A 24 -4.14 -6.09 1.76
CA LEU A 24 -4.45 -4.99 2.69
C LEU A 24 -3.39 -3.89 2.62
N CYS A 25 -2.12 -4.22 2.43
CA CYS A 25 -1.07 -3.24 2.23
C CYS A 25 -1.31 -2.40 0.96
N LEU A 26 -1.79 -3.01 -0.12
CA LEU A 26 -2.15 -2.31 -1.36
C LEU A 26 -3.32 -1.36 -1.16
N ILE A 27 -4.40 -1.83 -0.53
CA ILE A 27 -5.57 -1.00 -0.25
C ILE A 27 -5.21 0.16 0.68
N ALA A 28 -4.44 -0.12 1.73
CA ALA A 28 -4.02 0.90 2.69
C ALA A 28 -3.26 2.04 2.01
N LEU A 29 -2.38 1.72 1.06
CA LEU A 29 -1.59 2.73 0.35
C LEU A 29 -2.44 3.52 -0.65
N LEU A 30 -3.40 2.87 -1.31
CA LEU A 30 -4.26 3.49 -2.32
C LEU A 30 -5.08 4.67 -1.76
N LEU A 31 -5.63 4.51 -0.55
CA LEU A 31 -6.44 5.53 0.14
C LEU A 31 -5.73 6.89 0.25
N PRO A 32 -4.59 7.01 0.94
CA PRO A 32 -3.87 8.28 1.05
C PRO A 32 -3.28 8.73 -0.28
N THR A 33 -2.91 7.83 -1.22
CA THR A 33 -2.49 8.25 -2.57
C THR A 33 -3.60 8.98 -3.33
N ILE A 34 -4.84 8.52 -3.22
CA ILE A 34 -6.00 9.23 -3.76
C ILE A 34 -6.13 10.59 -3.07
N GLY A 35 -6.05 10.65 -1.74
CA GLY A 35 -6.10 11.89 -0.97
C GLY A 35 -5.01 12.90 -1.36
N VAL A 36 -3.77 12.45 -1.55
CA VAL A 36 -2.65 13.28 -2.07
C VAL A 36 -2.99 13.81 -3.46
N THR A 37 -3.52 12.96 -4.33
CA THR A 37 -3.85 13.34 -5.71
C THR A 37 -4.97 14.38 -5.74
N THR A 38 -6.01 14.23 -4.92
CA THR A 38 -7.11 15.20 -4.81
C THR A 38 -6.68 16.54 -4.20
N LEU A 39 -5.61 16.55 -3.39
CA LEU A 39 -5.06 17.78 -2.83
C LEU A 39 -4.11 18.50 -3.79
N LEU A 40 -3.32 17.75 -4.57
CA LEU A 40 -2.30 18.32 -5.46
C LEU A 40 -2.81 18.63 -6.86
N VAL A 41 -3.84 17.92 -7.32
CA VAL A 41 -4.39 18.07 -8.67
C VAL A 41 -5.85 18.44 -8.55
N GLU A 42 -6.11 19.74 -8.61
CA GLU A 42 -7.47 20.27 -8.66
C GLU A 42 -8.05 20.05 -10.06
N GLY A 43 -9.28 19.51 -10.13
CA GLY A 43 -10.00 19.32 -11.40
C GLY A 43 -10.43 17.87 -11.65
N PRO A 44 -11.32 17.64 -12.64
CA PRO A 44 -11.78 16.30 -13.02
C PRO A 44 -10.61 15.43 -13.51
N HIS A 45 -10.67 14.11 -13.25
CA HIS A 45 -9.60 13.15 -13.56
C HIS A 45 -9.04 13.21 -14.99
N LEU A 46 -9.83 13.70 -15.96
CA LEU A 46 -9.41 13.87 -17.35
C LEU A 46 -8.37 15.00 -17.53
N GLU A 47 -8.51 16.09 -16.79
CA GLU A 47 -7.55 17.21 -16.82
C GLU A 47 -6.28 16.87 -16.04
N ALA A 48 -6.43 16.10 -14.96
CA ALA A 48 -5.32 15.61 -14.14
C ALA A 48 -4.32 14.73 -14.90
N ARG A 49 -4.75 14.04 -15.97
CA ARG A 49 -3.88 13.18 -16.81
C ARG A 49 -2.78 13.95 -17.54
N GLY A 50 -2.93 15.26 -17.73
CA GLY A 50 -1.90 16.11 -18.31
C GLY A 50 -0.72 16.39 -17.37
N HIS A 51 -0.89 16.20 -16.06
CA HIS A 51 0.16 16.45 -15.08
C HIS A 51 1.09 15.23 -14.93
N PRO A 52 2.42 15.38 -15.11
CA PRO A 52 3.36 14.26 -14.95
C PRO A 52 3.37 13.70 -13.51
N LEU A 53 3.03 14.53 -12.53
CA LEU A 53 2.88 14.12 -11.13
C LEU A 53 1.73 13.13 -10.93
N TYR A 54 0.67 13.19 -11.73
CA TYR A 54 -0.45 12.23 -11.69
C TYR A 54 0.03 10.81 -12.03
N TRP A 55 0.86 10.70 -13.06
CA TRP A 55 1.44 9.42 -13.49
C TRP A 55 2.52 8.90 -12.53
N LEU A 56 3.30 9.79 -11.92
CA LEU A 56 4.23 9.38 -10.87
C LEU A 56 3.50 8.85 -9.63
N LEU A 57 2.47 9.56 -9.18
CA LEU A 57 1.69 9.18 -7.99
C LEU A 57 0.92 7.87 -8.18
N LEU A 58 0.41 7.57 -9.37
CA LEU A 58 -0.35 6.34 -9.65
C LEU A 58 0.50 5.21 -10.25
N GLY A 59 1.50 5.54 -11.06
CA GLY A 59 2.33 4.57 -11.78
C GLY A 59 3.34 3.85 -10.88
N LEU A 60 3.95 4.55 -9.92
CA LEU A 60 4.87 3.94 -8.95
C LEU A 60 4.18 2.86 -8.09
N PRO A 61 3.00 3.12 -7.50
CA PRO A 61 2.22 2.09 -6.83
C PRO A 61 1.85 0.93 -7.76
N ALA A 62 1.51 1.18 -9.03
CA ALA A 62 1.10 0.13 -9.97
C ALA A 62 2.23 -0.89 -10.24
N ILE A 63 3.45 -0.43 -10.54
CA ILE A 63 4.60 -1.30 -10.76
C ILE A 63 4.93 -2.09 -9.49
N TRP A 64 4.88 -1.42 -8.33
CA TRP A 64 5.11 -2.05 -7.05
C TRP A 64 4.06 -3.11 -6.71
N SER A 65 2.80 -2.84 -7.01
CA SER A 65 1.66 -3.76 -6.82
C SER A 65 1.84 -5.02 -7.66
N TRP A 66 2.23 -4.86 -8.92
CA TRP A 66 2.52 -5.99 -9.80
C TRP A 66 3.64 -6.87 -9.22
N ARG A 67 4.73 -6.26 -8.77
CA ARG A 67 5.87 -6.96 -8.16
C ARG A 67 5.51 -7.69 -6.86
N MET A 68 4.53 -7.18 -6.11
CA MET A 68 3.95 -7.89 -4.96
C MET A 68 3.14 -9.11 -5.38
N MET A 69 2.31 -8.99 -6.43
CA MET A 69 1.53 -10.12 -6.95
C MET A 69 2.40 -11.22 -7.56
N ASP A 70 3.57 -10.86 -8.08
CA ASP A 70 4.59 -11.81 -8.53
C ASP A 70 5.38 -12.44 -7.37
N TYR A 71 5.12 -12.05 -6.11
CA TYR A 71 5.84 -12.51 -4.93
C TYR A 71 7.36 -12.28 -5.03
N THR A 72 7.78 -11.16 -5.62
CA THR A 72 9.21 -10.83 -5.69
C THR A 72 9.76 -10.45 -4.31
N PRO A 73 10.96 -10.93 -3.92
CA PRO A 73 11.52 -10.68 -2.60
C PRO A 73 11.60 -9.20 -2.24
N GLY A 74 12.08 -8.37 -3.18
CA GLY A 74 12.23 -6.93 -2.98
C GLY A 74 10.91 -6.22 -2.64
N ALA A 75 9.82 -6.56 -3.33
CA ALA A 75 8.51 -5.97 -3.06
C ALA A 75 7.93 -6.48 -1.73
N LEU A 76 8.10 -7.77 -1.41
CA LEU A 76 7.59 -8.33 -0.17
C LEU A 76 8.31 -7.77 1.08
N ARG A 77 9.61 -7.47 0.99
CA ARG A 77 10.37 -6.78 2.07
C ARG A 77 9.75 -5.44 2.44
N THR A 78 9.07 -4.80 1.51
CA THR A 78 8.46 -3.48 1.74
C THR A 78 7.08 -3.53 2.42
N ILE A 79 6.45 -4.70 2.59
CA ILE A 79 5.11 -4.77 3.22
C ILE A 79 5.12 -4.14 4.61
N ARG A 80 6.04 -4.55 5.49
CA ARG A 80 6.14 -4.05 6.86
C ARG A 80 6.40 -2.55 6.95
N PRO A 81 7.43 -1.98 6.28
CA PRO A 81 7.64 -0.54 6.34
C PRO A 81 6.49 0.24 5.69
N THR A 82 5.87 -0.28 4.62
CA THR A 82 4.71 0.38 4.02
C THR A 82 3.51 0.40 4.97
N LEU A 83 3.16 -0.73 5.60
CA LEU A 83 2.07 -0.77 6.59
C LEU A 83 2.31 0.19 7.77
N PHE A 84 3.57 0.42 8.15
CA PHE A 84 3.92 1.36 9.21
C PHE A 84 3.93 2.82 8.73
N ALA A 85 4.41 3.10 7.52
CA ALA A 85 4.52 4.46 6.97
C ALA A 85 3.18 5.02 6.49
N THR A 86 2.28 4.16 6.01
CA THR A 86 1.01 4.58 5.37
C THR A 86 0.08 5.37 6.31
N PRO A 87 -0.08 5.03 7.60
CA PRO A 87 -0.83 5.86 8.55
C PRO A 87 -0.27 7.28 8.70
N PHE A 88 1.06 7.44 8.67
CA PHE A 88 1.68 8.77 8.72
C PHE A 88 1.40 9.56 7.45
N LEU A 89 1.43 8.90 6.29
CA LEU A 89 1.04 9.53 5.03
C LEU A 89 -0.44 9.98 5.08
N ALA A 90 -1.34 9.13 5.56
CA ALA A 90 -2.76 9.48 5.72
C ALA A 90 -2.97 10.62 6.72
N ALA A 91 -2.20 10.66 7.82
CA ALA A 91 -2.21 11.78 8.77
C ALA A 91 -1.74 13.09 8.11
N ALA A 92 -0.67 13.04 7.31
CA ALA A 92 -0.16 14.20 6.58
C ALA A 92 -1.21 14.73 5.59
N VAL A 93 -1.90 13.85 4.87
CA VAL A 93 -3.03 14.23 3.97
C VAL A 93 -4.16 14.87 4.76
N LEU A 94 -4.54 14.31 5.92
CA LEU A 94 -5.58 14.88 6.78
C LEU A 94 -5.20 16.28 7.27
N ILE A 95 -3.95 16.47 7.71
CA ILE A 95 -3.43 17.78 8.15
C ILE A 95 -3.43 18.77 6.99
N ALA A 96 -2.94 18.36 5.82
CA ALA A 96 -2.92 19.22 4.63
C ALA A 96 -4.34 19.65 4.23
N ALA A 97 -5.29 18.70 4.20
CA ALA A 97 -6.69 19.01 3.91
C ALA A 97 -7.28 20.00 4.95
N HIS A 98 -6.93 19.84 6.23
CA HIS A 98 -7.39 20.73 7.30
C HIS A 98 -6.86 22.16 7.11
N VAL A 99 -5.58 22.30 6.82
CA VAL A 99 -4.95 23.61 6.54
C VAL A 99 -5.51 24.25 5.27
N SER A 100 -5.87 23.45 4.26
CA SER A 100 -6.50 23.91 3.02
C SER A 100 -8.01 24.19 3.13
N GLY A 101 -8.62 24.03 4.30
CA GLY A 101 -10.05 24.34 4.52
C GLY A 101 -11.01 23.44 3.75
N ARG A 102 -10.62 22.20 3.40
CA ARG A 102 -11.48 21.24 2.69
C ARG A 102 -12.56 20.66 3.61
N ASP A 103 -13.57 20.01 3.05
CA ASP A 103 -14.48 19.17 3.84
C ASP A 103 -13.70 18.02 4.48
N MET A 104 -13.79 17.91 5.80
CA MET A 104 -13.00 16.99 6.62
C MET A 104 -13.60 15.58 6.71
N VAL A 105 -14.87 15.39 6.38
CA VAL A 105 -15.55 14.10 6.59
C VAL A 105 -14.85 12.99 5.79
N ALA A 106 -14.62 13.21 4.49
CA ALA A 106 -13.96 12.24 3.62
C ALA A 106 -12.53 11.90 4.09
N TYR A 107 -11.74 12.90 4.46
CA TYR A 107 -10.35 12.69 4.90
C TYR A 107 -10.25 11.99 6.27
N ARG A 108 -11.19 12.25 7.19
CA ARG A 108 -11.27 11.54 8.47
C ARG A 108 -11.64 10.08 8.28
N VAL A 109 -12.61 9.79 7.42
CA VAL A 109 -13.00 8.40 7.08
C VAL A 109 -11.83 7.67 6.41
N MET A 110 -11.14 8.32 5.47
CA MET A 110 -9.93 7.79 4.81
C MET A 110 -8.82 7.50 5.84
N PHE A 111 -8.57 8.41 6.78
CA PHE A 111 -7.55 8.21 7.82
C PHE A 111 -7.91 7.01 8.72
N LEU A 112 -9.14 6.97 9.24
CA LEU A 112 -9.60 5.87 10.11
C LEU A 112 -9.56 4.52 9.40
N SER A 113 -10.04 4.45 8.15
CA SER A 113 -10.00 3.21 7.38
C SER A 113 -8.57 2.77 7.11
N THR A 114 -7.66 3.69 6.78
CA THR A 114 -6.23 3.41 6.60
C THR A 114 -5.61 2.83 7.86
N VAL A 115 -5.87 3.43 9.04
CA VAL A 115 -5.34 2.93 10.32
C VAL A 115 -5.85 1.52 10.62
N VAL A 116 -7.15 1.26 10.42
CA VAL A 116 -7.75 -0.07 10.63
C VAL A 116 -7.13 -1.10 9.68
N ILE A 117 -7.02 -0.79 8.39
CA ILE A 117 -6.45 -1.69 7.39
C ILE A 117 -4.98 -1.97 7.69
N CYS A 118 -4.19 -0.95 8.03
CA CYS A 118 -2.79 -1.11 8.42
C CYS A 118 -2.63 -1.97 9.68
N THR A 119 -3.52 -1.82 10.66
CA THR A 119 -3.50 -2.60 11.90
C THR A 119 -3.82 -4.07 11.63
N VAL A 120 -4.89 -4.34 10.88
CA VAL A 120 -5.27 -5.71 10.49
C VAL A 120 -4.19 -6.33 9.59
N GLY A 121 -3.70 -5.57 8.61
CA GLY A 121 -2.61 -5.99 7.72
C GLY A 121 -1.32 -6.30 8.47
N GLY A 122 -0.94 -5.47 9.46
CA GLY A 122 0.23 -5.69 10.30
C GLY A 122 0.08 -6.91 11.21
N PHE A 123 -1.12 -7.13 11.76
CA PHE A 123 -1.43 -8.32 12.53
C PHE A 123 -1.32 -9.60 11.70
N LEU A 124 -1.88 -9.60 10.49
CA LEU A 124 -1.79 -10.73 9.56
C LEU A 124 -0.37 -10.93 9.05
N TYR A 125 0.37 -9.85 8.79
CA TYR A 125 1.79 -9.91 8.44
C TYR A 125 2.60 -10.61 9.52
N ASN A 126 2.40 -10.28 10.80
CA ASN A 126 3.12 -10.95 11.90
C ASN A 126 2.79 -12.45 12.01
N ARG A 127 1.64 -12.89 11.48
CA ARG A 127 1.27 -14.32 11.40
C ARG A 127 1.74 -14.99 10.11
N SER A 128 2.18 -14.21 9.13
CA SER A 128 2.53 -14.68 7.79
C SER A 128 3.86 -15.42 7.77
N LEU A 129 4.03 -16.26 6.74
CA LEU A 129 5.29 -16.95 6.47
C LEU A 129 6.43 -15.95 6.22
N LEU A 130 6.11 -14.79 5.63
CA LEU A 130 7.10 -13.73 5.36
C LEU A 130 7.70 -13.12 6.62
N ALA A 131 6.93 -12.98 7.71
CA ALA A 131 7.46 -12.46 8.97
C ALA A 131 8.32 -13.49 9.71
N ARG A 132 8.09 -14.79 9.46
CA ARG A 132 8.80 -15.89 10.11
C ARG A 132 10.09 -16.25 9.40
N GLU A 133 10.05 -16.31 8.07
CA GLU A 133 11.14 -16.80 7.21
C GLU A 133 11.82 -15.69 6.42
N GLY A 134 11.29 -14.46 6.42
CA GLY A 134 11.81 -13.34 5.63
C GLY A 134 11.35 -13.41 4.16
N ALA A 135 11.84 -12.51 3.31
CA ALA A 135 11.37 -12.46 1.91
C ALA A 135 12.14 -13.38 0.95
N GLY A 136 13.05 -14.23 1.45
CA GLY A 136 14.09 -14.85 0.62
C GLY A 136 15.10 -13.82 0.12
N ASP A 137 16.31 -14.25 -0.24
CA ASP A 137 17.33 -13.42 -0.89
C ASP A 137 17.18 -13.42 -2.42
#